data_AF-A0A364MKF9-F1
#
_entry.id   AF-A0A364MKF9-F1
#
_cell.length_a   1.000
_cell.length_b   1.000
_cell.length_c   1.000
_cell.angle_alpha   90.00
_cell.angle_beta   90.00
_cell.angle_gamma   90.00
#
_symmetry.space_group_name_H-M   'P 1'
#
loop_
_entity.id
_entity.type
_entity.pdbx_description
1 polymer ?
#
loop_
_entity_poly.entity_id
_entity_poly.type
_entity_poly.pdbx_seq_one_letter_code
_entity_poly.pdbx_strand_id
1 'polypeptide(L)'
;MVALQALSLGLLASQALAFPAASQQAATATLPTTASSSTAVASSQLDQLANFAYNVTTDSVAGGSESKRGGCTLQNLRVRRDWRAFSKTQKKDYINSVLCLQKLPSRTPAHLAPGARTRYDDFVATHINQTQIIHYTGTFLAWHRYFIYEFEQALRDECSYTGDYPYWNWGADADNMEKSQVFDGSETSMSGNGEYIPNQGDIKLLLGNYPAIDLPPGSGGGCVTSGPFKDYKLNLGPAALSLPGGNMTAAANPLTYNPRCMKRSLTTEILQRYNTFPKIVELILDSDDIWDFQMTMQGVPGSGSIGVHGGGHYSMGGDPGRDVYVSPGDTAFWLHHGMIDRVWWIWQNLDLRKRQNAISGTGTFMNNPASPNTTLDTVIDLGYANGGPIAMRDLMSTTAGPFCYVYL
;
A
#
# COMPACT_ATOMS: atom_id res chain seq x y z
N MET A 1 83.77 -11.92 -43.20
CA MET A 1 82.41 -12.22 -42.72
C MET A 1 81.91 -11.02 -41.93
N VAL A 2 80.59 -10.86 -41.92
CA VAL A 2 79.77 -9.83 -41.27
C VAL A 2 79.51 -8.59 -42.13
N ALA A 3 78.20 -8.38 -42.30
CA ALA A 3 77.50 -7.60 -43.30
C ALA A 3 76.94 -6.30 -42.72
N LEU A 4 76.53 -5.43 -43.65
CA LEU A 4 75.55 -4.34 -43.62
C LEU A 4 74.80 -4.06 -42.31
N GLN A 5 74.59 -2.76 -42.01
CA GLN A 5 73.27 -2.12 -42.21
C GLN A 5 73.30 -0.61 -41.94
N ALA A 6 72.68 0.15 -42.84
CA ALA A 6 72.43 1.58 -42.75
C ALA A 6 71.20 1.85 -41.88
N LEU A 7 71.28 2.84 -40.98
CA LEU A 7 70.15 3.35 -40.21
C LEU A 7 69.40 4.42 -41.02
N SER A 8 68.13 4.14 -41.33
CA SER A 8 67.13 5.13 -41.74
C SER A 8 66.19 5.40 -40.56
N LEU A 9 66.14 6.66 -40.09
CA LEU A 9 65.15 7.13 -39.13
C LEU A 9 63.79 7.31 -39.83
N GLY A 10 62.81 6.49 -39.45
CA GLY A 10 61.41 6.66 -39.84
C GLY A 10 60.66 7.55 -38.86
N LEU A 11 59.94 8.55 -39.38
CA LEU A 11 58.98 9.38 -38.64
C LEU A 11 57.82 8.55 -38.08
N LEU A 12 57.53 8.69 -36.80
CA LEU A 12 56.30 8.21 -36.16
C LEU A 12 55.18 9.25 -36.37
N ALA A 13 54.18 8.90 -37.18
CA ALA A 13 52.92 9.63 -37.28
C ALA A 13 51.93 9.08 -36.23
N SER A 14 51.53 9.92 -35.27
CA SER A 14 50.48 9.62 -34.29
C SER A 14 49.09 9.76 -34.94
N GLN A 15 48.37 8.64 -35.09
CA GLN A 15 46.95 8.65 -35.45
C GLN A 15 46.10 8.84 -34.19
N ALA A 16 45.37 9.95 -34.12
CA ALA A 16 44.32 10.16 -33.14
C ALA A 16 43.03 9.48 -33.63
N LEU A 17 42.59 8.43 -32.94
CA LEU A 17 41.28 7.81 -33.14
C LEU A 17 40.23 8.69 -32.46
N ALA A 18 39.42 9.39 -33.25
CA ALA A 18 38.22 10.07 -32.77
C ALA A 18 37.13 9.02 -32.51
N PHE A 19 36.73 8.86 -31.26
CA PHE A 19 35.53 8.09 -30.91
C PHE A 19 34.28 8.90 -31.31
N PRO A 20 33.27 8.28 -31.97
CA PRO A 20 32.02 8.97 -32.22
C PRO A 20 31.33 9.24 -30.88
N ALA A 21 30.97 10.51 -30.64
CA ALA A 21 30.10 10.88 -29.54
C ALA A 21 28.78 10.12 -29.72
N ALA A 22 28.50 9.19 -28.81
CA ALA A 22 27.18 8.58 -28.72
C ALA A 22 26.17 9.68 -28.41
N SER A 23 25.36 10.05 -29.39
CA SER A 23 24.17 10.84 -29.19
C SER A 23 23.24 10.09 -28.23
N GLN A 24 23.15 10.55 -26.99
CA GLN A 24 22.06 10.18 -26.09
C GLN A 24 20.77 10.77 -26.63
N GLN A 25 20.15 10.08 -27.58
CA GLN A 25 18.74 10.24 -27.88
C GLN A 25 18.01 9.29 -26.95
N ALA A 26 17.71 9.76 -25.73
CA ALA A 26 16.70 9.11 -24.91
C ALA A 26 15.39 9.22 -25.70
N ALA A 27 14.95 8.11 -26.29
CA ALA A 27 13.61 8.04 -26.84
C ALA A 27 12.64 8.33 -25.70
N THR A 28 12.01 9.51 -25.73
CA THR A 28 10.90 9.84 -24.84
C THR A 28 9.76 8.89 -25.18
N ALA A 29 9.71 7.74 -24.49
CA ALA A 29 8.62 6.79 -24.65
C ALA A 29 7.32 7.51 -24.27
N THR A 30 6.41 7.65 -25.23
CA THR A 30 5.08 8.24 -25.00
C THR A 30 4.32 7.35 -24.02
N LEU A 31 3.90 7.91 -22.89
CA LEU A 31 3.13 7.18 -21.88
C LEU A 31 1.73 6.84 -22.40
N PRO A 32 1.11 5.74 -21.92
CA PRO A 32 -0.28 5.47 -22.21
C PRO A 32 -1.18 6.56 -21.63
N THR A 33 -2.20 6.96 -22.40
CA THR A 33 -3.19 7.97 -22.00
C THR A 33 -4.60 7.42 -21.83
N THR A 34 -4.79 6.11 -22.08
CA THR A 34 -6.08 5.44 -21.95
C THR A 34 -5.84 4.01 -21.47
N ALA A 35 -6.60 3.57 -20.48
CA ALA A 35 -6.52 2.22 -19.96
C ALA A 35 -6.99 1.20 -21.00
N SER A 36 -6.19 0.16 -21.22
CA SER A 36 -6.58 -0.98 -22.06
C SER A 36 -7.52 -1.92 -21.30
N SER A 37 -8.55 -2.42 -21.98
CA SER A 37 -9.39 -3.51 -21.45
C SER A 37 -8.70 -4.88 -21.47
N SER A 38 -7.64 -5.07 -22.28
CA SER A 38 -6.82 -6.28 -22.26
C SER A 38 -5.92 -6.29 -21.02
N THR A 39 -6.07 -7.31 -20.17
CA THR A 39 -5.30 -7.49 -18.94
C THR A 39 -3.78 -7.48 -19.17
N ALA A 40 -3.30 -8.17 -20.21
CA ALA A 40 -1.86 -8.22 -20.51
C ALA A 40 -1.30 -6.85 -20.92
N VAL A 41 -2.06 -6.10 -21.73
CA VAL A 41 -1.67 -4.74 -22.14
C VAL A 41 -1.75 -3.80 -20.94
N ALA A 42 -2.82 -3.84 -20.14
CA ALA A 42 -2.95 -3.03 -18.93
C ALA A 42 -1.83 -3.31 -17.92
N SER A 43 -1.39 -4.56 -17.75
CA SER A 43 -0.23 -4.87 -16.91
C SER A 43 1.03 -4.15 -17.42
N SER A 44 1.30 -4.21 -18.72
CA SER A 44 2.47 -3.51 -19.29
C SER A 44 2.32 -1.98 -19.30
N GLN A 45 1.10 -1.44 -19.39
CA GLN A 45 0.83 -0.01 -19.19
C GLN A 45 1.15 0.40 -17.75
N LEU A 46 0.72 -0.38 -16.75
CA LEU A 46 1.04 -0.12 -15.35
C LEU A 46 2.56 -0.11 -15.12
N ASP A 47 3.28 -1.06 -15.71
CA ASP A 47 4.75 -1.11 -15.60
C ASP A 47 5.43 0.09 -16.27
N GLN A 48 4.93 0.55 -17.42
CA GLN A 48 5.43 1.77 -18.07
C GLN A 48 5.23 3.02 -17.21
N LEU A 49 4.03 3.18 -16.62
CA LEU A 49 3.72 4.29 -15.73
C LEU A 49 4.57 4.25 -14.45
N ALA A 50 4.78 3.05 -13.88
CA ALA A 50 5.64 2.85 -12.72
C ALA A 50 7.12 3.17 -13.02
N ASN A 51 7.64 2.71 -14.16
CA ASN A 51 9.01 3.01 -14.59
C ASN A 51 9.23 4.51 -14.81
N PHE A 52 8.24 5.20 -15.39
CA PHE A 52 8.29 6.65 -15.52
C PHE A 52 8.32 7.33 -14.15
N ALA A 53 7.42 6.94 -13.24
CA ALA A 53 7.39 7.50 -11.89
C ALA A 53 8.69 7.24 -11.11
N TYR A 54 9.31 6.07 -11.32
CA TYR A 54 10.61 5.72 -10.75
C TYR A 54 11.68 6.70 -11.23
N ASN A 55 11.80 6.89 -12.56
CA ASN A 55 12.76 7.81 -13.15
C ASN A 55 12.56 9.25 -12.64
N VAL A 56 11.31 9.74 -12.64
CA VAL A 56 10.97 11.07 -12.12
C VAL A 56 11.41 11.22 -10.67
N THR A 57 11.16 10.20 -9.83
CA THR A 57 11.55 10.23 -8.42
C THR A 57 13.08 10.25 -8.27
N THR A 58 13.80 9.33 -8.91
CA THR A 58 15.26 9.22 -8.78
C THR A 58 15.98 10.43 -9.35
N ASP A 59 15.54 10.98 -10.48
CA ASP A 59 16.13 12.17 -11.10
C ASP A 59 15.91 13.40 -10.20
N SER A 60 14.75 13.51 -9.55
CA SER A 60 14.45 14.60 -8.62
C SER A 60 15.27 14.55 -7.32
N VAL A 61 15.72 13.36 -6.92
CA VAL A 61 16.62 13.16 -5.77
C VAL A 61 18.06 13.45 -6.18
N ALA A 62 18.49 13.03 -7.38
CA ALA A 62 19.82 13.30 -7.92
C ALA A 62 20.08 14.79 -8.20
N GLY A 63 19.08 15.49 -8.75
CA GLY A 63 19.19 16.90 -9.16
C GLY A 63 18.99 17.91 -8.02
N GLY A 64 18.67 17.48 -6.79
CA GLY A 64 18.48 18.36 -5.65
C GLY A 64 19.81 18.63 -4.91
N SER A 65 20.29 19.87 -4.90
CA SER A 65 21.42 20.27 -4.04
C SER A 65 21.03 20.16 -2.56
N GLU A 66 21.58 19.19 -1.84
CA GLU A 66 21.83 19.06 -0.37
C GLU A 66 20.87 19.71 0.66
N SER A 67 19.67 20.17 0.30
CA SER A 67 18.86 21.09 1.13
C SER A 67 17.36 20.81 1.15
N LYS A 68 16.89 19.66 0.66
CA LYS A 68 15.51 19.23 0.91
C LYS A 68 15.38 18.88 2.40
N ARG A 69 14.40 19.47 3.10
CA ARG A 69 14.04 19.12 4.50
C ARG A 69 13.90 17.59 4.60
N GLY A 70 14.82 16.94 5.33
CA GLY A 70 14.82 15.48 5.54
C GLY A 70 16.07 14.73 5.06
N GLY A 71 16.96 15.33 4.26
CA GLY A 71 18.25 14.70 3.91
C GLY A 71 18.14 13.45 3.01
N CYS A 72 17.08 13.34 2.21
CA CYS A 72 16.92 12.24 1.25
C CYS A 72 17.90 12.39 0.06
N THR A 73 18.62 11.31 -0.25
CA THR A 73 19.65 11.21 -1.30
C THR A 73 19.49 9.87 -2.02
N LEU A 74 20.11 9.70 -3.19
CA LEU A 74 20.07 8.40 -3.88
C LEU A 74 20.72 7.28 -3.04
N GLN A 75 21.66 7.61 -2.15
CA GLN A 75 22.37 6.64 -1.35
C GLN A 75 21.51 6.04 -0.22
N ASN A 76 20.61 6.83 0.36
CA ASN A 76 19.71 6.39 1.45
C ASN A 76 18.26 6.18 0.98
N LEU A 77 17.99 6.25 -0.33
CA LEU A 77 16.69 5.97 -0.93
C LEU A 77 16.35 4.49 -0.76
N ARG A 78 15.32 4.19 0.04
CA ARG A 78 14.81 2.82 0.19
C ARG A 78 13.93 2.43 -0.99
N VAL A 79 13.86 1.13 -1.28
CA VAL A 79 13.01 0.60 -2.35
C VAL A 79 11.93 -0.28 -1.74
N ARG A 80 10.66 0.02 -2.03
CA ARG A 80 9.51 -0.84 -1.71
C ARG A 80 9.23 -1.75 -2.90
N ARG A 81 9.08 -3.06 -2.67
CA ARG A 81 9.05 -4.07 -3.74
C ARG A 81 7.82 -4.97 -3.70
N ASP A 82 7.45 -5.51 -4.85
CA ASP A 82 6.39 -6.51 -4.96
C ASP A 82 6.70 -7.73 -4.10
N TRP A 83 5.74 -8.26 -3.34
CA TRP A 83 5.94 -9.46 -2.53
C TRP A 83 6.48 -10.65 -3.35
N ARG A 84 6.10 -10.76 -4.62
CA ARG A 84 6.58 -11.82 -5.53
C ARG A 84 8.08 -11.72 -5.82
N ALA A 85 8.68 -10.54 -5.67
CA ALA A 85 10.11 -10.30 -5.84
C ALA A 85 10.95 -10.64 -4.58
N PHE A 86 10.30 -10.91 -3.45
CA PHE A 86 11.01 -11.31 -2.22
C PHE A 86 11.41 -12.78 -2.31
N SER A 87 12.67 -13.07 -2.00
CA SER A 87 13.12 -14.44 -1.78
C SER A 87 12.40 -15.07 -0.58
N LYS A 88 12.45 -16.40 -0.47
CA LYS A 88 11.85 -17.12 0.66
C LYS A 88 12.34 -16.59 2.02
N THR A 89 13.64 -16.31 2.15
CA THR A 89 14.24 -15.75 3.37
C THR A 89 13.74 -14.33 3.61
N GLN A 90 13.76 -13.46 2.59
CA GLN A 90 13.26 -12.08 2.74
C GLN A 90 11.79 -12.03 3.16
N LYS A 91 10.95 -12.94 2.64
CA LYS A 91 9.56 -13.08 3.08
C LYS A 91 9.48 -13.44 4.57
N LYS A 92 10.25 -14.45 5.00
CA LYS A 92 10.31 -14.86 6.41
C LYS A 92 10.84 -13.76 7.33
N ASP A 93 11.82 -12.99 6.91
CA ASP A 93 12.38 -11.89 7.71
C ASP A 93 11.32 -10.80 7.99
N TYR A 94 10.52 -10.45 6.97
CA TYR A 94 9.39 -9.54 7.14
C TYR A 94 8.34 -10.14 8.08
N ILE A 95 7.91 -11.37 7.83
CA ILE A 95 6.93 -12.09 8.65
C ILE A 95 7.36 -12.16 10.12
N ASN A 96 8.61 -12.51 10.38
CA ASN A 96 9.17 -12.60 11.72
C ASN A 96 9.16 -11.25 12.45
N SER A 97 9.37 -10.15 11.71
CA SER A 97 9.33 -8.81 12.27
C SER A 97 7.90 -8.40 12.64
N VAL A 98 6.91 -8.75 11.82
CA VAL A 98 5.49 -8.55 12.15
C VAL A 98 5.09 -9.39 13.38
N LEU A 99 5.50 -10.66 13.43
CA LEU A 99 5.27 -11.54 14.59
C LEU A 99 5.96 -11.01 15.86
N CYS A 100 7.08 -10.29 15.72
CA CYS A 100 7.74 -9.62 16.84
C CYS A 100 6.90 -8.46 17.38
N LEU A 101 6.32 -7.60 16.52
CA LEU A 101 5.39 -6.55 16.98
C LEU A 101 4.14 -7.13 17.65
N GLN A 102 3.71 -8.32 17.23
CA GLN A 102 2.61 -9.07 17.86
C GLN A 102 3.01 -9.75 19.19
N LYS A 103 4.24 -9.57 19.67
CA LYS A 103 4.73 -10.08 20.96
C LYS A 103 5.16 -8.96 21.91
N LEU A 104 5.76 -7.89 21.38
CA LEU A 104 6.18 -6.75 22.18
C LEU A 104 4.97 -6.09 22.85
N PRO A 105 5.09 -5.62 24.11
CA PRO A 105 3.98 -5.02 24.84
C PRO A 105 3.49 -3.72 24.18
N SER A 106 2.17 -3.51 24.19
CA SER A 106 1.54 -2.27 23.74
C SER A 106 2.02 -1.04 24.53
N ARG A 107 2.08 0.11 23.86
CA ARG A 107 2.41 1.42 24.46
C ARG A 107 1.17 2.23 24.82
N THR A 108 0.03 1.98 24.16
CA THR A 108 -1.21 2.73 24.41
C THR A 108 -1.62 2.57 25.87
N PRO A 109 -1.88 3.68 26.60
CA PRO A 109 -2.36 3.60 27.97
C PRO A 109 -3.61 2.73 28.10
N ALA A 110 -3.60 1.77 29.03
CA ALA A 110 -4.66 0.77 29.16
C ALA A 110 -6.07 1.35 29.39
N HIS A 111 -6.19 2.56 29.93
CA HIS A 111 -7.49 3.21 30.10
C HIS A 111 -8.06 3.78 28.80
N LEU A 112 -7.23 4.00 27.76
CA LEU A 112 -7.66 4.45 26.43
C LEU A 112 -8.02 3.26 25.53
N ALA A 113 -7.22 2.19 25.57
CA ALA A 113 -7.47 0.96 24.82
C ALA A 113 -7.29 -0.28 25.71
N PRO A 114 -8.28 -0.64 26.55
CA PRO A 114 -8.18 -1.77 27.47
C PRO A 114 -7.93 -3.13 26.81
N GLY A 115 -8.20 -3.25 25.51
CA GLY A 115 -7.96 -4.44 24.71
C GLY A 115 -6.57 -4.54 24.08
N ALA A 116 -5.80 -3.44 24.02
CA ALA A 116 -4.46 -3.48 23.44
C ALA A 116 -3.52 -4.32 24.32
N ARG A 117 -2.76 -5.22 23.70
CA ARG A 117 -1.77 -6.07 24.39
C ARG A 117 -0.40 -5.93 23.78
N THR A 118 -0.34 -5.74 22.47
CA THR A 118 0.88 -5.79 21.69
C THR A 118 1.17 -4.48 20.98
N ARG A 119 2.42 -4.27 20.54
CA ARG A 119 2.75 -3.13 19.67
C ARG A 119 1.92 -3.13 18.39
N TYR A 120 1.62 -4.31 17.85
CA TYR A 120 0.71 -4.45 16.72
C TYR A 120 -0.70 -3.90 17.04
N ASP A 121 -1.21 -4.16 18.25
CA ASP A 121 -2.52 -3.63 18.69
C ASP A 121 -2.53 -2.10 18.82
N ASP A 122 -1.39 -1.44 19.09
CA ASP A 122 -1.35 0.04 19.12
C ASP A 122 -1.73 0.63 17.76
N PHE A 123 -1.25 0.02 16.67
CA PHE A 123 -1.61 0.41 15.31
C PHE A 123 -3.08 0.11 15.00
N VAL A 124 -3.59 -1.05 15.41
CA VAL A 124 -5.01 -1.38 15.23
C VAL A 124 -5.90 -0.41 16.02
N ALA A 125 -5.53 -0.09 17.26
CA ALA A 125 -6.28 0.82 18.13
C ALA A 125 -6.36 2.25 17.56
N THR A 126 -5.24 2.79 17.06
CA THR A 126 -5.26 4.15 16.48
C THR A 126 -6.11 4.22 15.21
N HIS A 127 -6.08 3.18 14.38
CA HIS A 127 -6.91 3.11 13.18
C HIS A 127 -8.40 3.03 13.54
N ILE A 128 -8.78 2.19 14.51
CA ILE A 128 -10.16 2.14 15.04
C ILE A 128 -10.58 3.53 15.52
N ASN A 129 -9.74 4.17 16.34
CA ASN A 129 -10.04 5.46 16.95
C ASN A 129 -10.21 6.59 15.93
N GLN A 130 -9.49 6.54 14.81
CA GLN A 130 -9.44 7.61 13.82
C GLN A 130 -10.23 7.31 12.53
N THR A 131 -10.85 6.15 12.39
CA THR A 131 -11.50 5.71 11.14
C THR A 131 -12.44 6.75 10.52
N GLN A 132 -13.18 7.51 11.35
CA GLN A 132 -14.12 8.55 10.94
C GLN A 132 -13.47 9.85 10.39
N ILE A 133 -12.15 9.99 10.52
CA ILE A 133 -11.41 11.19 10.09
C ILE A 133 -10.25 10.86 9.13
N ILE A 134 -10.16 9.61 8.67
CA ILE A 134 -9.08 9.12 7.78
C ILE A 134 -9.57 8.39 6.53
N HIS A 135 -10.88 8.18 6.37
CA HIS A 135 -11.48 7.57 5.18
C HIS A 135 -12.51 8.52 4.57
N TYR A 136 -12.53 8.62 3.23
CA TYR A 136 -13.32 9.63 2.51
C TYR A 136 -13.08 11.06 3.01
N THR A 137 -11.83 11.34 3.40
CA THR A 137 -11.34 12.63 3.87
C THR A 137 -10.23 13.14 2.96
N GLY A 138 -9.88 14.43 3.07
CA GLY A 138 -8.70 14.96 2.40
C GLY A 138 -7.37 14.48 2.99
N THR A 139 -7.41 13.75 4.11
CA THR A 139 -6.24 13.17 4.78
C THR A 139 -6.00 11.71 4.41
N PHE A 140 -6.96 11.03 3.76
CA PHE A 140 -6.95 9.57 3.56
C PHE A 140 -5.61 9.02 3.06
N LEU A 141 -5.14 9.52 1.91
CA LEU A 141 -3.94 9.01 1.26
C LEU A 141 -2.67 9.30 2.10
N ALA A 142 -2.52 10.53 2.59
CA ALA A 142 -1.33 10.95 3.35
C ALA A 142 -1.27 10.31 4.74
N TRP A 143 -2.41 10.14 5.41
CA TRP A 143 -2.49 9.47 6.71
C TRP A 143 -2.10 8.00 6.55
N HIS A 144 -2.62 7.30 5.54
CA HIS A 144 -2.25 5.89 5.32
C HIS A 144 -0.80 5.72 4.89
N ARG A 145 -0.25 6.65 4.09
CA ARG A 145 1.20 6.71 3.78
C ARG A 145 2.03 6.81 5.06
N TYR A 146 1.67 7.73 5.95
CA TYR A 146 2.38 7.91 7.22
C TYR A 146 2.21 6.69 8.14
N PHE A 147 1.00 6.12 8.19
CA PHE A 147 0.68 4.95 8.98
C PHE A 147 1.54 3.73 8.62
N ILE A 148 1.66 3.41 7.32
CA ILE A 148 2.49 2.29 6.88
C ILE A 148 3.99 2.58 7.00
N TYR A 149 4.41 3.83 6.89
CA TYR A 149 5.80 4.23 7.13
C TYR A 149 6.19 4.08 8.61
N GLU A 150 5.32 4.49 9.52
CA GLU A 150 5.57 4.37 10.96
C GLU A 150 5.47 2.93 11.46
N PHE A 151 4.64 2.10 10.80
CA PHE A 151 4.68 0.65 10.97
C PHE A 151 6.02 0.07 10.48
N GLU A 152 6.51 0.51 9.33
CA GLU A 152 7.85 0.17 8.84
C GLU A 152 8.93 0.55 9.85
N GLN A 153 8.89 1.75 10.43
CA GLN A 153 9.87 2.15 11.46
C GLN A 153 9.79 1.25 12.68
N ALA A 154 8.59 0.89 13.16
CA ALA A 154 8.45 -0.04 14.28
C ALA A 154 9.07 -1.43 13.98
N LEU A 155 8.91 -1.94 12.75
CA LEU A 155 9.57 -3.19 12.33
C LEU A 155 11.10 -3.04 12.35
N ARG A 156 11.63 -1.92 11.85
CA ARG A 156 13.07 -1.67 11.75
C ARG A 156 13.72 -1.47 13.12
N ASP A 157 13.13 -0.60 13.93
CA ASP A 157 13.73 -0.10 15.15
C ASP A 157 13.54 -1.04 16.34
N GLU A 158 12.50 -1.87 16.32
CA GLU A 158 12.11 -2.69 17.49
C GLU A 158 12.10 -4.18 17.21
N CYS A 159 12.05 -4.55 15.92
CA CYS A 159 12.08 -5.93 15.47
C CYS A 159 13.26 -6.21 14.54
N SER A 160 14.23 -5.29 14.46
CA SER A 160 15.49 -5.43 13.72
C SER A 160 15.29 -5.72 12.24
N TYR A 161 14.19 -5.26 11.65
CA TYR A 161 13.92 -5.49 10.23
C TYR A 161 14.87 -4.66 9.36
N THR A 162 15.61 -5.32 8.48
CA THR A 162 16.56 -4.65 7.56
C THR A 162 16.16 -4.78 6.09
N GLY A 163 15.15 -5.57 5.78
CA GLY A 163 14.65 -5.76 4.42
C GLY A 163 13.84 -4.57 3.90
N ASP A 164 13.21 -4.79 2.74
CA ASP A 164 12.40 -3.79 2.05
C ASP A 164 10.94 -3.85 2.46
N TYR A 165 10.20 -2.73 2.33
CA TYR A 165 8.76 -2.77 2.57
C TYR A 165 8.03 -3.48 1.41
N PRO A 166 7.16 -4.47 1.68
CA PRO A 166 6.45 -5.21 0.65
C PRO A 166 5.13 -4.56 0.22
N TYR A 167 4.72 -4.79 -1.03
CA TYR A 167 3.35 -4.50 -1.48
C TYR A 167 2.70 -5.69 -2.18
N TRP A 168 1.37 -5.73 -2.19
CA TRP A 168 0.56 -6.74 -2.88
C TRP A 168 -0.02 -6.18 -4.17
N ASN A 169 0.52 -6.62 -5.32
CA ASN A 169 0.00 -6.24 -6.63
C ASN A 169 -1.24 -7.08 -6.99
N TRP A 170 -2.41 -6.54 -6.69
CA TRP A 170 -3.70 -7.23 -6.83
C TRP A 170 -3.94 -7.81 -8.24
N GLY A 171 -3.53 -7.07 -9.29
CA GLY A 171 -3.81 -7.45 -10.67
C GLY A 171 -3.23 -8.81 -11.05
N ALA A 172 -2.15 -9.23 -10.40
CA ALA A 172 -1.51 -10.52 -10.63
C ALA A 172 -2.27 -11.71 -10.04
N ASP A 173 -3.10 -11.46 -9.03
CA ASP A 173 -3.84 -12.49 -8.29
C ASP A 173 -5.35 -12.42 -8.56
N ALA A 174 -5.79 -11.50 -9.43
CA ALA A 174 -7.20 -11.20 -9.65
C ALA A 174 -8.00 -12.39 -10.20
N ASP A 175 -7.35 -13.35 -10.86
CA ASP A 175 -8.00 -14.56 -11.37
C ASP A 175 -7.91 -15.77 -10.41
N ASN A 176 -7.08 -15.69 -9.37
CA ASN A 176 -6.95 -16.75 -8.37
C ASN A 176 -6.27 -16.24 -7.09
N MET A 177 -7.07 -15.74 -6.15
CA MET A 177 -6.57 -15.18 -4.89
C MET A 177 -5.92 -16.25 -4.01
N GLU A 178 -6.46 -17.48 -4.01
CA GLU A 178 -5.92 -18.61 -3.25
C GLU A 178 -4.49 -18.99 -3.65
N LYS A 179 -4.06 -18.66 -4.88
CA LYS A 179 -2.69 -18.88 -5.37
C LYS A 179 -1.75 -17.69 -5.14
N SER A 180 -2.26 -16.57 -4.64
CA SER A 180 -1.41 -15.42 -4.32
C SER A 180 -0.32 -15.83 -3.33
N GLN A 181 0.93 -15.42 -3.57
CA GLN A 181 2.01 -15.63 -2.60
C GLN A 181 1.75 -14.90 -1.26
N VAL A 182 0.79 -13.99 -1.22
CA VAL A 182 0.32 -13.33 0.01
C VAL A 182 -0.66 -14.22 0.78
N PHE A 183 -1.46 -15.06 0.09
CA PHE A 183 -2.62 -15.76 0.66
C PHE A 183 -2.63 -17.29 0.45
N ASP A 184 -1.53 -17.88 -0.04
CA ASP A 184 -1.43 -19.32 -0.32
C ASP A 184 -1.42 -20.22 0.94
N GLY A 185 -1.37 -19.64 2.14
CA GLY A 185 -1.34 -20.37 3.41
C GLY A 185 -0.02 -21.05 3.75
N SER A 186 1.02 -20.85 2.94
CA SER A 186 2.37 -21.35 3.21
C SER A 186 3.03 -20.60 4.37
N GLU A 187 4.19 -21.09 4.79
CA GLU A 187 5.06 -20.40 5.76
C GLU A 187 5.62 -19.05 5.27
N THR A 188 5.37 -18.68 4.01
CA THR A 188 5.76 -17.39 3.42
C THR A 188 4.57 -16.52 3.01
N SER A 189 3.37 -16.87 3.46
CA SER A 189 2.16 -16.07 3.29
C SER A 189 1.88 -15.19 4.50
N MET A 190 0.90 -14.28 4.37
CA MET A 190 0.26 -13.62 5.50
C MET A 190 -0.82 -14.52 6.13
N SER A 191 -0.53 -15.82 6.26
CA SER A 191 -1.53 -16.90 6.39
C SER A 191 -2.45 -16.99 5.17
N GLY A 192 -3.26 -18.05 5.11
CA GLY A 192 -4.09 -18.34 3.95
C GLY A 192 -5.57 -18.07 4.16
N ASN A 193 -6.38 -18.92 3.54
CA ASN A 193 -7.82 -18.91 3.70
C ASN A 193 -8.27 -19.38 5.09
N GLY A 194 -9.50 -19.01 5.45
CA GLY A 194 -10.20 -19.52 6.62
C GLY A 194 -10.76 -20.92 6.40
N GLU A 195 -11.15 -21.56 7.50
CA GLU A 195 -11.97 -22.77 7.45
C GLU A 195 -13.22 -22.50 6.58
N TYR A 196 -13.54 -23.43 5.69
CA TYR A 196 -14.71 -23.34 4.82
C TYR A 196 -16.00 -23.43 5.62
N ILE A 197 -16.89 -22.45 5.46
CA ILE A 197 -18.24 -22.48 6.01
C ILE A 197 -19.23 -22.61 4.85
N PRO A 198 -20.02 -23.70 4.77
CA PRO A 198 -20.95 -23.90 3.68
C PRO A 198 -22.15 -22.96 3.78
N ASN A 199 -22.80 -22.69 2.63
CA ASN A 199 -24.09 -22.00 2.54
C ASN A 199 -24.13 -20.59 3.19
N GLN A 200 -23.03 -19.86 3.13
CA GLN A 200 -23.01 -18.46 3.55
C GLN A 200 -23.85 -17.60 2.58
N GLY A 201 -24.61 -16.65 3.13
CA GLY A 201 -25.30 -15.63 2.32
C GLY A 201 -24.33 -14.54 1.84
N ASP A 202 -24.73 -13.80 0.82
CA ASP A 202 -23.94 -12.68 0.30
C ASP A 202 -23.70 -11.59 1.35
N ILE A 203 -22.60 -10.88 1.18
CA ILE A 203 -22.26 -9.68 1.94
C ILE A 203 -23.00 -8.50 1.32
N LYS A 204 -23.63 -7.68 2.17
CA LYS A 204 -24.35 -6.47 1.76
C LYS A 204 -23.64 -5.25 2.31
N LEU A 205 -22.95 -4.51 1.43
CA LEU A 205 -22.26 -3.30 1.82
C LEU A 205 -23.18 -2.10 1.67
N LEU A 206 -23.37 -1.37 2.77
CA LEU A 206 -24.18 -0.16 2.85
C LEU A 206 -23.27 1.01 3.19
N LEU A 207 -23.42 2.11 2.46
CA LEU A 207 -22.77 3.38 2.75
C LEU A 207 -23.80 4.49 2.62
N GLY A 208 -24.05 5.23 3.70
CA GLY A 208 -25.20 6.13 3.77
C GLY A 208 -26.52 5.40 3.48
N ASN A 209 -27.37 5.99 2.63
CA ASN A 209 -28.66 5.43 2.22
C ASN A 209 -28.67 4.96 0.76
N TYR A 210 -27.50 4.71 0.16
CA TYR A 210 -27.43 4.15 -1.19
C TYR A 210 -27.86 2.67 -1.22
N PRO A 211 -28.28 2.14 -2.39
CA PRO A 211 -28.52 0.71 -2.55
C PRO A 211 -27.31 -0.12 -2.14
N ALA A 212 -27.54 -1.27 -1.51
CA ALA A 212 -26.47 -2.15 -1.09
C ALA A 212 -25.67 -2.67 -2.29
N ILE A 213 -24.37 -2.85 -2.11
CA ILE A 213 -23.52 -3.60 -3.03
C ILE A 213 -23.45 -5.05 -2.54
N ASP A 214 -23.96 -5.99 -3.34
CA ASP A 214 -23.92 -7.42 -3.04
C ASP A 214 -22.59 -8.04 -3.50
N LEU A 215 -21.90 -8.68 -2.56
CA LEU A 215 -20.62 -9.37 -2.79
C LEU A 215 -20.72 -10.85 -2.36
N PRO A 216 -20.10 -11.78 -3.11
CA PRO A 216 -20.08 -13.18 -2.70
C PRO A 216 -19.32 -13.36 -1.38
N PRO A 217 -19.66 -14.38 -0.58
CA PRO A 217 -19.06 -14.59 0.74
C PRO A 217 -17.66 -15.21 0.72
N GLY A 218 -17.18 -15.68 -0.44
CA GLY A 218 -15.86 -16.30 -0.61
C GLY A 218 -15.81 -17.81 -0.33
N SER A 219 -14.60 -18.36 -0.34
CA SER A 219 -14.32 -19.80 -0.24
C SER A 219 -13.91 -20.28 1.18
N GLY A 220 -14.02 -19.43 2.20
CA GLY A 220 -13.65 -19.71 3.59
C GLY A 220 -14.75 -19.35 4.58
N GLY A 221 -14.41 -18.55 5.60
CA GLY A 221 -15.37 -17.98 6.56
C GLY A 221 -14.95 -18.11 8.03
N GLY A 222 -14.23 -19.17 8.38
CA GLY A 222 -13.74 -19.44 9.73
C GLY A 222 -12.33 -18.89 10.00
N CYS A 223 -11.70 -19.36 11.09
CA CYS A 223 -10.32 -19.01 11.43
C CYS A 223 -9.35 -19.41 10.31
N VAL A 224 -8.29 -18.64 10.10
CA VAL A 224 -7.22 -19.04 9.17
C VAL A 224 -6.65 -20.41 9.53
N THR A 225 -6.50 -21.27 8.53
CA THR A 225 -6.18 -22.70 8.75
C THR A 225 -4.68 -22.98 8.88
N SER A 226 -3.84 -22.13 8.29
CA SER A 226 -2.40 -22.36 8.14
C SER A 226 -1.59 -21.07 8.06
N GLY A 227 -0.28 -21.21 7.92
CA GLY A 227 0.67 -20.11 7.80
C GLY A 227 1.10 -19.50 9.14
N PRO A 228 1.94 -18.45 9.10
CA PRO A 228 2.63 -17.91 10.27
C PRO A 228 1.72 -17.27 11.32
N PHE A 229 0.51 -16.86 10.91
CA PHE A 229 -0.44 -16.14 11.76
C PHE A 229 -1.63 -17.02 12.19
N LYS A 230 -1.54 -18.35 12.07
CA LYS A 230 -2.62 -19.26 12.50
C LYS A 230 -2.96 -19.14 13.99
N ASP A 231 -1.96 -18.84 14.82
CA ASP A 231 -2.09 -18.71 16.27
C ASP A 231 -2.13 -17.25 16.74
N TYR A 232 -2.06 -16.28 15.81
CA TYR A 232 -2.20 -14.86 16.10
C TYR A 232 -3.59 -14.56 16.70
N LYS A 233 -3.60 -13.70 17.73
CA LYS A 233 -4.81 -13.27 18.42
C LYS A 233 -5.16 -11.85 18.03
N LEU A 234 -6.28 -11.70 17.33
CA LEU A 234 -6.92 -10.42 17.09
C LEU A 234 -7.61 -9.99 18.40
N ASN A 235 -7.13 -8.90 19.02
CA ASN A 235 -7.56 -8.52 20.37
C ASN A 235 -8.65 -7.44 20.42
N LEU A 236 -8.78 -6.63 19.36
CA LEU A 236 -9.68 -5.48 19.30
C LEU A 236 -10.86 -5.73 18.34
N GLY A 237 -11.89 -4.88 18.43
CA GLY A 237 -13.11 -4.99 17.63
C GLY A 237 -14.03 -6.16 18.05
N PRO A 238 -15.00 -6.52 17.21
CA PRO A 238 -15.39 -5.84 15.96
C PRO A 238 -16.03 -4.47 16.25
N ALA A 239 -15.84 -3.50 15.35
CA ALA A 239 -16.45 -2.17 15.43
C ALA A 239 -17.64 -2.03 14.48
N ALA A 240 -17.50 -2.52 13.24
CA ALA A 240 -18.53 -2.49 12.21
C ALA A 240 -18.31 -3.64 11.20
N LEU A 241 -18.29 -4.87 11.71
CA LEU A 241 -17.98 -6.06 10.91
C LEU A 241 -19.21 -6.51 10.10
N SER A 242 -19.14 -6.36 8.78
CA SER A 242 -20.16 -6.88 7.86
C SER A 242 -20.13 -8.41 7.79
N LEU A 243 -21.30 -9.04 7.91
CA LEU A 243 -21.47 -10.49 7.95
C LEU A 243 -22.19 -11.05 6.71
N PRO A 244 -21.94 -12.32 6.36
CA PRO A 244 -22.80 -13.08 5.45
C PRO A 244 -24.28 -12.96 5.81
N GLY A 245 -25.11 -12.61 4.83
CA GLY A 245 -26.55 -12.36 5.01
C GLY A 245 -26.92 -10.89 5.26
N GLY A 246 -25.94 -9.99 5.42
CA GLY A 246 -26.15 -8.55 5.50
C GLY A 246 -26.27 -7.96 6.89
N ASN A 247 -26.12 -8.77 7.96
CA ASN A 247 -26.02 -8.25 9.33
C ASN A 247 -24.66 -7.57 9.56
N MET A 248 -24.57 -6.79 10.64
CA MET A 248 -23.33 -6.16 11.08
C MET A 248 -23.13 -6.41 12.58
N THR A 249 -21.91 -6.77 12.98
CA THR A 249 -21.53 -6.88 14.41
C THR A 249 -20.74 -5.67 14.84
N ALA A 250 -21.17 -5.04 15.92
CA ALA A 250 -20.49 -3.90 16.53
C ALA A 250 -20.41 -4.13 18.05
N ALA A 251 -19.20 -4.18 18.60
CA ALA A 251 -19.00 -4.16 20.04
C ALA A 251 -19.38 -2.79 20.60
N ALA A 252 -19.89 -2.75 21.85
CA ALA A 252 -20.24 -1.48 22.50
C ALA A 252 -19.04 -0.53 22.62
N ASN A 253 -17.84 -1.09 22.84
CA ASN A 253 -16.58 -0.37 22.72
C ASN A 253 -15.54 -1.29 22.03
N PRO A 254 -15.17 -1.03 20.76
CA PRO A 254 -14.25 -1.88 20.01
C PRO A 254 -12.79 -1.81 20.50
N LEU A 255 -12.46 -0.91 21.43
CA LEU A 255 -11.13 -0.82 22.04
C LEU A 255 -10.97 -1.71 23.29
N THR A 256 -12.01 -2.46 23.67
CA THR A 256 -11.96 -3.42 24.79
C THR A 256 -11.42 -4.79 24.36
N TYR A 257 -11.03 -5.62 25.33
CA TYR A 257 -10.35 -6.90 25.07
C TYR A 257 -11.33 -7.97 24.57
N ASN A 258 -11.15 -8.40 23.31
CA ASN A 258 -11.95 -9.43 22.67
C ASN A 258 -11.05 -10.40 21.85
N PRO A 259 -10.21 -11.20 22.52
CA PRO A 259 -9.21 -12.04 21.86
C PRO A 259 -9.87 -13.18 21.07
N ARG A 260 -9.57 -13.23 19.78
CA ARG A 260 -10.11 -14.25 18.87
C ARG A 260 -9.11 -14.55 17.74
N CYS A 261 -9.39 -15.57 16.95
CA CYS A 261 -8.60 -15.84 15.75
C CYS A 261 -8.90 -14.79 14.68
N MET A 262 -7.92 -14.52 13.81
CA MET A 262 -8.18 -13.88 12.52
C MET A 262 -8.94 -14.86 11.62
N LYS A 263 -9.96 -14.37 10.92
CA LYS A 263 -10.76 -15.14 9.95
C LYS A 263 -10.56 -14.58 8.56
N ARG A 264 -10.59 -15.46 7.56
CA ARG A 264 -10.62 -15.06 6.14
C ARG A 264 -11.63 -15.87 5.35
N SER A 265 -12.08 -15.28 4.26
CA SER A 265 -12.85 -15.97 3.23
C SER A 265 -12.41 -15.39 1.90
N LEU A 266 -11.35 -15.97 1.32
CA LEU A 266 -10.75 -15.46 0.09
C LEU A 266 -11.81 -15.46 -1.01
N THR A 267 -11.93 -14.32 -1.70
CA THR A 267 -13.01 -14.07 -2.65
C THR A 267 -12.45 -13.49 -3.94
N THR A 268 -12.00 -14.36 -4.83
CA THR A 268 -11.39 -14.01 -6.12
C THR A 268 -12.32 -13.13 -6.97
N GLU A 269 -13.62 -13.38 -6.91
CA GLU A 269 -14.64 -12.64 -7.67
C GLU A 269 -14.67 -11.15 -7.33
N ILE A 270 -14.30 -10.77 -6.10
CA ILE A 270 -14.18 -9.36 -5.72
C ILE A 270 -12.98 -8.72 -6.42
N LEU A 271 -11.83 -9.41 -6.49
CA LEU A 271 -10.67 -8.90 -7.21
C LEU A 271 -10.94 -8.77 -8.71
N GLN A 272 -11.66 -9.73 -9.31
CA GLN A 272 -12.07 -9.66 -10.72
C GLN A 272 -12.91 -8.42 -11.03
N ARG A 273 -13.78 -8.01 -10.08
CA ARG A 273 -14.63 -6.84 -10.25
C ARG A 273 -13.86 -5.51 -10.13
N TYR A 274 -12.91 -5.43 -9.20
CA TYR A 274 -12.40 -4.12 -8.76
C TYR A 274 -10.88 -3.95 -8.85
N ASN A 275 -10.10 -5.02 -8.96
CA ASN A 275 -8.64 -4.99 -8.77
C ASN A 275 -7.84 -5.60 -9.92
N THR A 276 -8.45 -5.83 -11.08
CA THR A 276 -7.74 -6.26 -12.28
C THR A 276 -6.79 -5.16 -12.78
N PHE A 277 -5.76 -5.52 -13.57
CA PHE A 277 -4.87 -4.53 -14.16
C PHE A 277 -5.59 -3.40 -14.93
N PRO A 278 -6.63 -3.68 -15.75
CA PRO A 278 -7.41 -2.62 -16.39
C PRO A 278 -7.98 -1.62 -15.38
N LYS A 279 -8.56 -2.10 -14.25
CA LYS A 279 -9.13 -1.22 -13.21
C LYS A 279 -8.08 -0.38 -12.51
N ILE A 280 -6.88 -0.92 -12.29
CA ILE A 280 -5.76 -0.17 -11.69
C ILE A 280 -5.28 0.93 -12.64
N VAL A 281 -5.13 0.64 -13.93
CA VAL A 281 -4.68 1.63 -14.92
C VAL A 281 -5.75 2.68 -15.19
N GLU A 282 -7.03 2.29 -15.24
CA GLU A 282 -8.20 3.20 -15.35
C GLU A 282 -8.19 4.23 -14.22
N LEU A 283 -8.00 3.78 -12.97
CA LEU A 283 -7.85 4.69 -11.83
C LEU A 283 -6.70 5.70 -12.03
N ILE A 284 -5.56 5.28 -12.57
CA ILE A 284 -4.38 6.16 -12.72
C ILE A 284 -4.55 7.14 -13.89
N LEU A 285 -5.07 6.69 -15.03
CA LEU A 285 -5.11 7.48 -16.26
C LEU A 285 -6.35 8.35 -16.38
N ASP A 286 -7.49 7.88 -15.87
CA ASP A 286 -8.78 8.55 -16.04
C ASP A 286 -9.13 9.47 -14.86
N SER A 287 -8.28 9.52 -13.82
CA SER A 287 -8.41 10.48 -12.72
C SER A 287 -7.61 11.74 -12.99
N ASP A 288 -8.29 12.81 -13.41
CA ASP A 288 -7.64 14.07 -13.76
C ASP A 288 -7.09 14.83 -12.55
N ASP A 289 -7.83 14.80 -11.43
CA ASP A 289 -7.48 15.46 -10.18
C ASP A 289 -7.54 14.54 -8.95
N ILE A 290 -7.12 15.07 -7.79
CA ILE A 290 -7.00 14.31 -6.54
C ILE A 290 -8.35 13.87 -5.97
N TRP A 291 -9.42 14.63 -6.24
CA TRP A 291 -10.75 14.26 -5.78
C TRP A 291 -11.24 13.02 -6.52
N ASP A 292 -11.19 13.06 -7.85
CA ASP A 292 -11.61 11.93 -8.68
C ASP A 292 -10.75 10.69 -8.41
N PHE A 293 -9.43 10.89 -8.24
CA PHE A 293 -8.51 9.82 -7.89
C PHE A 293 -8.87 9.14 -6.56
N GLN A 294 -8.98 9.91 -5.47
CA GLN A 294 -9.23 9.32 -4.15
C GLN A 294 -10.65 8.73 -4.03
N MET A 295 -11.63 9.31 -4.73
CA MET A 295 -13.01 8.82 -4.72
C MET A 295 -13.17 7.55 -5.56
N THR A 296 -12.53 7.47 -6.73
CA THR A 296 -12.50 6.25 -7.56
C THR A 296 -11.77 5.12 -6.83
N MET A 297 -10.66 5.44 -6.15
CA MET A 297 -9.90 4.48 -5.37
C MET A 297 -10.72 3.86 -4.23
N GLN A 298 -11.49 4.68 -3.50
CA GLN A 298 -12.29 4.24 -2.34
C GLN A 298 -13.68 3.70 -2.71
N GLY A 299 -14.15 3.99 -3.92
CA GLY A 299 -15.49 3.69 -4.42
C GLY A 299 -16.42 4.89 -4.28
N VAL A 300 -16.81 5.49 -5.40
CA VAL A 300 -17.76 6.62 -5.40
C VAL A 300 -19.11 6.12 -4.86
N PRO A 301 -19.65 6.68 -3.75
CA PRO A 301 -20.90 6.21 -3.18
C PRO A 301 -22.06 6.29 -4.17
N GLY A 302 -22.82 5.20 -4.31
CA GLY A 302 -23.92 5.08 -5.27
C GLY A 302 -23.51 4.57 -6.67
N SER A 303 -22.20 4.41 -6.95
CA SER A 303 -21.73 3.87 -8.24
C SER A 303 -21.87 2.35 -8.39
N GLY A 304 -22.06 1.62 -7.29
CA GLY A 304 -21.94 0.15 -7.27
C GLY A 304 -20.50 -0.37 -7.26
N SER A 305 -19.50 0.53 -7.25
CA SER A 305 -18.09 0.21 -7.11
C SER A 305 -17.59 0.52 -5.70
N ILE A 306 -16.69 -0.33 -5.21
CA ILE A 306 -15.95 -0.12 -3.96
C ILE A 306 -14.47 0.25 -4.21
N GLY A 307 -14.11 0.47 -5.48
CA GLY A 307 -12.76 0.82 -5.90
C GLY A 307 -11.70 -0.25 -5.59
N VAL A 308 -10.45 0.04 -5.94
CA VAL A 308 -9.32 -0.88 -5.65
C VAL A 308 -9.06 -1.01 -4.14
N HIS A 309 -9.35 0.04 -3.36
CA HIS A 309 -9.20 0.01 -1.90
C HIS A 309 -10.22 -0.93 -1.26
N GLY A 310 -11.52 -0.73 -1.51
CA GLY A 310 -12.55 -1.62 -0.99
C GLY A 310 -12.40 -3.03 -1.53
N GLY A 311 -12.13 -3.19 -2.83
CA GLY A 311 -11.93 -4.51 -3.42
C GLY A 311 -10.79 -5.30 -2.79
N GLY A 312 -9.66 -4.64 -2.50
CA GLY A 312 -8.53 -5.27 -1.83
C GLY A 312 -8.82 -5.70 -0.38
N HIS A 313 -9.58 -4.90 0.38
CA HIS A 313 -10.01 -5.28 1.73
C HIS A 313 -11.04 -6.41 1.72
N TYR A 314 -12.16 -6.22 1.01
CA TYR A 314 -13.30 -7.15 1.06
C TYR A 314 -13.00 -8.49 0.38
N SER A 315 -12.01 -8.57 -0.52
CA SER A 315 -11.58 -9.86 -1.08
C SER A 315 -10.93 -10.78 -0.05
N MET A 316 -10.36 -10.22 1.04
CA MET A 316 -9.81 -11.02 2.16
C MET A 316 -10.93 -11.73 2.94
N GLY A 317 -12.12 -11.11 2.96
CA GLY A 317 -13.28 -11.57 3.71
C GLY A 317 -13.03 -11.63 5.22
N GLY A 318 -13.84 -12.42 5.92
CA GLY A 318 -13.63 -12.74 7.33
C GLY A 318 -13.61 -11.55 8.31
N ASP A 319 -12.78 -11.65 9.34
CA ASP A 319 -12.67 -10.76 10.50
C ASP A 319 -11.17 -10.57 10.81
N PRO A 320 -10.62 -9.36 10.63
CA PRO A 320 -11.31 -8.09 10.45
C PRO A 320 -11.38 -7.57 9.00
N GLY A 321 -11.13 -8.41 7.98
CA GLY A 321 -11.08 -7.95 6.58
C GLY A 321 -12.36 -7.26 6.06
N ARG A 322 -13.52 -7.52 6.70
CA ARG A 322 -14.81 -6.86 6.41
C ARG A 322 -15.20 -5.76 7.42
N ASP A 323 -14.27 -5.33 8.26
CA ASP A 323 -14.47 -4.27 9.26
C ASP A 323 -13.56 -3.08 8.94
N VAL A 324 -14.16 -1.99 8.46
CA VAL A 324 -13.43 -0.78 8.04
C VAL A 324 -12.54 -0.22 9.15
N TYR A 325 -12.92 -0.39 10.42
CA TYR A 325 -12.17 0.15 11.54
C TYR A 325 -11.01 -0.73 11.95
N VAL A 326 -11.21 -2.04 11.88
CA VAL A 326 -10.31 -3.04 12.47
C VAL A 326 -9.43 -3.70 11.41
N SER A 327 -9.55 -3.31 10.13
CA SER A 327 -8.83 -3.93 9.02
C SER A 327 -7.31 -4.05 9.18
N PRO A 328 -6.56 -3.17 9.90
CA PRO A 328 -5.14 -3.42 10.18
C PRO A 328 -4.87 -4.66 11.05
N GLY A 329 -5.90 -5.19 11.70
CA GLY A 329 -5.85 -6.46 12.41
C GLY A 329 -5.67 -7.67 11.48
N ASP A 330 -5.94 -7.53 10.18
CA ASP A 330 -5.52 -8.48 9.15
C ASP A 330 -4.08 -8.14 8.69
N THR A 331 -3.18 -9.11 8.73
CA THR A 331 -1.76 -8.88 8.43
C THR A 331 -1.46 -8.54 6.97
N ALA A 332 -2.42 -8.76 6.05
CA ALA A 332 -2.30 -8.34 4.66
C ALA A 332 -2.61 -6.85 4.44
N PHE A 333 -3.17 -6.14 5.44
CA PHE A 333 -3.42 -4.70 5.38
C PHE A 333 -2.20 -3.90 4.93
N TRP A 334 -1.03 -4.23 5.51
CA TRP A 334 0.23 -3.52 5.26
C TRP A 334 0.69 -3.63 3.81
N LEU A 335 0.51 -4.82 3.20
CA LEU A 335 0.86 -5.07 1.80
C LEU A 335 -0.18 -4.43 0.85
N HIS A 336 -1.46 -4.48 1.22
CA HIS A 336 -2.54 -3.80 0.49
C HIS A 336 -2.28 -2.28 0.43
N HIS A 337 -2.04 -1.65 1.58
CA HIS A 337 -1.77 -0.20 1.63
C HIS A 337 -0.40 0.17 1.06
N GLY A 338 0.57 -0.75 1.03
CA GLY A 338 1.77 -0.61 0.23
C GLY A 338 1.48 -0.39 -1.26
N MET A 339 0.48 -1.10 -1.80
CA MET A 339 0.04 -0.96 -3.20
C MET A 339 -0.87 0.26 -3.39
N ILE A 340 -1.70 0.64 -2.41
CA ILE A 340 -2.44 1.91 -2.43
C ILE A 340 -1.49 3.10 -2.55
N ASP A 341 -0.45 3.14 -1.72
CA ASP A 341 0.55 4.21 -1.76
C ASP A 341 1.38 4.17 -3.05
N ARG A 342 1.69 2.98 -3.59
CA ARG A 342 2.32 2.84 -4.91
C ARG A 342 1.46 3.46 -6.01
N VAL A 343 0.17 3.16 -6.05
CA VAL A 343 -0.74 3.67 -7.09
C VAL A 343 -0.88 5.20 -6.98
N TRP A 344 -0.97 5.75 -5.77
CA TRP A 344 -0.95 7.20 -5.55
C TRP A 344 0.37 7.83 -5.97
N TRP A 345 1.50 7.24 -5.60
CA TRP A 345 2.82 7.70 -6.00
C TRP A 345 2.99 7.69 -7.53
N ILE A 346 2.53 6.66 -8.24
CA ILE A 346 2.53 6.65 -9.72
C ILE A 346 1.73 7.84 -10.25
N TRP A 347 0.47 7.99 -9.80
CA TRP A 347 -0.42 9.05 -10.26
C TRP A 347 0.15 10.45 -10.01
N GLN A 348 0.75 10.70 -8.84
CA GLN A 348 1.41 11.96 -8.50
C GLN A 348 2.53 12.27 -9.50
N ASN A 349 3.37 11.28 -9.83
CA ASN A 349 4.54 11.47 -10.66
C ASN A 349 4.23 11.74 -12.14
N LEU A 350 3.01 11.46 -12.61
CA LEU A 350 2.60 11.78 -13.99
C LEU A 350 2.50 13.29 -14.27
N ASP A 351 2.20 14.10 -13.25
CA ASP A 351 2.22 15.58 -13.34
C ASP A 351 2.55 16.16 -11.96
N LEU A 352 3.80 15.99 -11.50
CA LEU A 352 4.24 16.44 -10.17
C LEU A 352 3.93 17.91 -9.90
N ARG A 353 3.99 18.77 -10.92
CA ARG A 353 3.74 20.20 -10.75
C ARG A 353 2.34 20.48 -10.20
N LYS A 354 1.34 19.71 -10.63
CA LYS A 354 -0.04 19.87 -10.17
C LYS A 354 -0.42 18.90 -9.06
N ARG A 355 0.13 17.69 -9.09
CA ARG A 355 -0.36 16.56 -8.28
C ARG A 355 0.43 16.33 -7.00
N GLN A 356 1.68 16.78 -6.92
CA GLN A 356 2.55 16.55 -5.76
C GLN A 356 1.89 16.98 -4.46
N ASN A 357 1.31 18.18 -4.42
CA ASN A 357 0.68 18.76 -3.23
C ASN A 357 -0.84 18.90 -3.35
N ALA A 358 -1.47 18.17 -4.28
CA ALA A 358 -2.92 18.23 -4.46
C ALA A 358 -3.63 17.60 -3.26
N ILE A 359 -4.62 18.30 -2.71
CA ILE A 359 -5.49 17.85 -1.62
C ILE A 359 -6.92 18.30 -1.95
N SER A 360 -7.90 17.43 -1.70
CA SER A 360 -9.32 17.76 -1.77
C SER A 360 -10.11 16.99 -0.72
N GLY A 361 -11.19 17.59 -0.20
CA GLY A 361 -12.02 17.03 0.86
C GLY A 361 -11.78 17.66 2.23
N THR A 362 -12.44 17.12 3.24
CA THR A 362 -12.48 17.68 4.61
C THR A 362 -11.91 16.68 5.63
N GLY A 363 -11.95 17.04 6.91
CA GLY A 363 -11.45 16.22 8.02
C GLY A 363 -12.45 15.20 8.59
N THR A 364 -13.61 15.01 7.96
CA THR A 364 -14.66 14.09 8.42
C THR A 364 -15.13 13.19 7.28
N PHE A 365 -15.41 11.93 7.61
CA PHE A 365 -15.84 10.90 6.65
C PHE A 365 -17.00 11.40 5.78
N MET A 366 -16.80 11.46 4.46
CA MET A 366 -17.79 11.98 3.51
C MET A 366 -18.30 13.40 3.85
N ASN A 367 -17.51 14.18 4.58
CA ASN A 367 -17.89 15.48 5.14
C ASN A 367 -19.15 15.43 6.04
N ASN A 368 -19.31 14.34 6.81
CA ASN A 368 -20.42 14.15 7.74
C ASN A 368 -19.94 13.93 9.19
N PRO A 369 -20.21 14.87 10.12
CA PRO A 369 -20.75 16.21 9.88
C PRO A 369 -19.77 17.08 9.07
N ALA A 370 -20.26 18.22 8.56
CA ALA A 370 -19.40 19.13 7.81
C ALA A 370 -18.20 19.61 8.66
N SER A 371 -17.01 19.64 8.06
CA SER A 371 -15.79 20.11 8.69
C SER A 371 -14.95 20.97 7.73
N PRO A 372 -13.93 21.71 8.23
CA PRO A 372 -13.06 22.49 7.36
C PRO A 372 -12.36 21.63 6.30
N ASN A 373 -12.05 22.25 5.16
CA ASN A 373 -11.22 21.62 4.13
C ASN A 373 -9.85 21.25 4.71
N THR A 374 -9.34 20.09 4.31
CA THR A 374 -7.97 19.71 4.60
C THR A 374 -7.03 20.62 3.82
N THR A 375 -5.96 21.06 4.48
CA THR A 375 -4.93 21.90 3.88
C THR A 375 -3.56 21.28 4.10
N LEU A 376 -2.54 21.86 3.47
CA LEU A 376 -1.14 21.50 3.72
C LEU A 376 -0.70 21.73 5.19
N ASP A 377 -1.43 22.56 5.94
CA ASP A 377 -1.17 22.85 7.36
C ASP A 377 -2.01 22.01 8.33
N THR A 378 -2.95 21.21 7.82
CA THR A 378 -3.68 20.25 8.65
C THR A 378 -2.68 19.28 9.28
N VAL A 379 -2.73 19.16 10.60
CA VAL A 379 -1.89 18.25 11.38
C VAL A 379 -2.65 16.94 11.59
N ILE A 380 -1.95 15.83 11.40
CA ILE A 380 -2.44 14.48 11.72
C ILE A 380 -1.45 13.79 12.68
N ASP A 381 -1.90 12.75 13.36
CA ASP A 381 -1.07 11.92 14.22
C ASP A 381 -1.54 10.45 14.17
N LEU A 382 -0.70 9.56 14.70
CA LEU A 382 -1.00 8.13 14.82
C LEU A 382 -1.25 7.73 16.28
N GLY A 383 -1.58 8.69 17.15
CA GLY A 383 -1.76 8.49 18.57
C GLY A 383 -0.53 7.84 19.21
N TYR A 384 -0.74 6.68 19.83
CA TYR A 384 0.30 5.94 20.54
C TYR A 384 0.95 4.83 19.68
N ALA A 385 0.57 4.69 18.41
CA ALA A 385 1.12 3.66 17.53
C ALA A 385 2.61 3.85 17.31
N ASN A 386 3.02 4.99 16.73
CA ASN A 386 4.41 5.43 16.62
C ASN A 386 4.44 6.89 16.12
N GLY A 387 5.64 7.46 16.00
CA GLY A 387 5.82 8.79 15.43
C GLY A 387 5.24 9.91 16.31
N GLY A 388 4.88 11.02 15.67
CA GLY A 388 4.29 12.18 16.34
C GLY A 388 3.42 13.02 15.40
N PRO A 389 2.81 14.11 15.90
CA PRO A 389 2.01 14.99 15.06
C PRO A 389 2.83 15.58 13.91
N ILE A 390 2.27 15.54 12.70
CA ILE A 390 2.93 15.98 11.48
C ILE A 390 1.94 16.67 10.54
N ALA A 391 2.38 17.73 9.87
CA ALA A 391 1.54 18.47 8.93
C ALA A 391 1.48 17.76 7.58
N MET A 392 0.33 17.84 6.90
CA MET A 392 0.11 17.24 5.57
C MET A 392 1.21 17.58 4.56
N ARG A 393 1.75 18.82 4.58
CA ARG A 393 2.84 19.24 3.69
C ARG A 393 4.08 18.36 3.73
N ASP A 394 4.39 17.77 4.88
CA ASP A 394 5.58 16.95 5.05
C ASP A 394 5.34 15.50 4.62
N LEU A 395 4.11 15.15 4.21
CA LEU A 395 3.70 13.80 3.83
C LEU A 395 3.47 13.62 2.33
N MET A 396 3.44 14.72 1.59
CA MET A 396 3.00 14.72 0.19
C MET A 396 4.00 14.03 -0.75
N SER A 397 5.28 13.94 -0.39
CA SER A 397 6.35 13.37 -1.23
C SER A 397 7.02 12.20 -0.55
N THR A 398 7.24 11.09 -1.27
CA THR A 398 7.99 9.94 -0.74
C THR A 398 9.49 10.20 -0.57
N THR A 399 9.99 11.37 -0.99
CA THR A 399 11.40 11.78 -0.91
C THR A 399 11.61 13.13 -0.21
N ALA A 400 10.65 13.54 0.62
CA ALA A 400 10.76 14.72 1.49
C ALA A 400 10.13 14.44 2.87
N GLY A 401 10.33 15.36 3.81
CA GLY A 401 9.82 15.18 5.17
C GLY A 401 10.47 13.97 5.84
N PRO A 402 9.70 13.05 6.45
CA PRO A 402 10.25 11.82 7.03
C PRO A 402 10.57 10.75 5.98
N PHE A 403 10.13 10.93 4.73
CA PHE A 403 10.18 9.89 3.72
C PHE A 403 11.42 9.98 2.84
N CYS A 404 11.99 8.82 2.53
CA CYS A 404 13.02 8.64 1.52
C CYS A 404 12.92 7.25 0.90
N TYR A 405 11.88 7.03 0.09
CA TYR A 405 11.65 5.77 -0.59
C TYR A 405 11.01 5.91 -1.98
N VAL A 406 11.12 4.85 -2.76
CA VAL A 406 10.52 4.68 -4.10
C VAL A 406 9.91 3.28 -4.23
N TYR A 407 9.11 3.03 -5.28
CA TYR A 407 8.52 1.74 -5.59
C TYR A 407 9.17 1.09 -6.82
N LEU A 408 9.38 -0.22 -6.76
CA LEU A 408 9.91 -1.02 -7.86
C LEU A 408 9.15 -2.34 -8.04
#